data_AF-A0A971U1V7-F1
#
_entry.id   AF-A0A971U1V7-F1
#
_cell.length_a   1.000
_cell.length_b   1.000
_cell.length_c   1.000
_cell.angle_alpha   90.00
_cell.angle_beta   90.00
_cell.angle_gamma   90.00
#
_symmetry.space_group_name_H-M   'P 1'
#
loop_
_entity.id
_entity.type
_entity.pdbx_description
1 polymer ?
#
loop_
_entity_poly.entity_id
_entity_poly.type
_entity_poly.pdbx_seq_one_letter_code
_entity_poly.pdbx_strand_id
1 'polypeptide(L)' 'MIEFQIPLDSGDAYDKALTVGETYAVLVALGSGDAFTAAHTWRAATEITLDAVE' A
#
# COMPACT_ATOMS: atom_id res chain seq x y z
N MET A 1 2.00 1.57 16.84
CA MET A 1 1.42 2.37 15.75
C MET A 1 2.37 2.25 14.57
N ILE A 2 1.84 1.92 13.39
CA ILE A 2 2.63 1.84 12.17
C ILE A 2 2.05 2.90 11.23
N GLU A 3 2.92 3.72 10.67
CA GLU A 3 2.57 4.80 9.75
C GLU A 3 3.51 4.73 8.55
N PHE A 4 2.95 4.97 7.37
CA PHE A 4 3.68 5.01 6.11
C PHE A 4 3.29 6.27 5.35
N GLN A 5 4.26 6.81 4.61
CA GLN A 5 4.06 7.91 3.69
C GLN A 5 4.72 7.56 2.36
N ILE A 6 4.01 7.81 1.27
CA ILE A 6 4.52 7.67 -0.10
C ILE A 6 4.11 8.93 -0.90
N PRO A 7 4.89 9.31 -1.93
CA PRO A 7 4.43 10.33 -2.87
C PRO A 7 3.24 9.81 -3.68
N LEU A 8 2.38 10.71 -4.16
CA LEU A 8 1.30 10.35 -5.08
C LEU A 8 1.85 9.81 -6.41
N ASP A 9 3.00 10.32 -6.84
CA ASP A 9 3.75 9.82 -7.99
C ASP A 9 5.21 9.65 -7.59
N SER A 10 5.72 8.41 -7.61
CA SER A 10 7.10 8.08 -7.28
C SER A 10 8.05 8.26 -8.46
N GLY A 11 7.52 8.34 -9.70
CA GLY A 11 8.31 8.32 -10.93
C GLY A 11 8.92 6.96 -11.29
N ASP A 12 8.69 5.90 -10.50
CA ASP A 12 9.09 4.54 -10.86
C ASP A 12 8.17 3.99 -11.95
N ALA A 13 8.74 3.30 -12.95
CA ALA A 13 8.00 2.81 -14.11
C ALA A 13 7.03 1.66 -13.80
N TYR A 14 7.18 0.99 -12.66
CA TYR A 14 6.33 -0.12 -12.23
C TYR A 14 5.29 0.28 -11.19
N ASP A 15 5.47 1.43 -10.54
CA ASP A 15 4.51 1.97 -9.59
C ASP A 15 3.32 2.59 -10.32
N LYS A 16 2.13 2.46 -9.73
CA LYS A 16 0.95 3.16 -10.21
C LYS A 16 0.88 4.54 -9.55
N ALA A 17 0.86 5.59 -10.37
CA ALA A 17 0.56 6.93 -9.89
C ALA A 17 -0.84 6.97 -9.23
N LEU A 18 -0.89 7.59 -8.05
CA LEU A 18 -2.07 7.77 -7.24
C LEU A 18 -2.73 9.10 -7.60
N THR A 19 -4.04 9.08 -7.84
CA THR A 19 -4.83 10.23 -8.27
C THR A 19 -5.94 10.47 -7.27
N VAL A 20 -6.16 11.74 -6.94
CA VAL A 20 -7.25 12.17 -6.05
C VAL A 20 -8.61 11.77 -6.66
N GLY A 21 -9.51 11.28 -5.81
CA GLY A 21 -10.84 10.78 -6.16
C GLY A 21 -10.89 9.29 -6.52
N GLU A 22 -9.74 8.68 -6.80
CA GLU A 22 -9.66 7.25 -7.13
C GLU A 22 -9.63 6.38 -5.87
N THR A 23 -10.13 5.15 -6.01
CA THR A 23 -10.14 4.15 -4.95
C THR A 23 -9.07 3.08 -5.21
N TYR A 24 -8.29 2.77 -4.18
CA TYR A 24 -7.16 1.85 -4.23
C TYR A 24 -7.28 0.77 -3.16
N ALA A 25 -6.95 -0.46 -3.54
CA ALA A 25 -6.78 -1.54 -2.59
C ALA A 25 -5.46 -1.37 -1.82
N VAL A 26 -5.54 -1.38 -0.50
CA VAL A 26 -4.39 -1.45 0.41
C VAL A 26 -4.30 -2.88 0.93
N LEU A 27 -3.17 -3.51 0.64
CA LEU A 27 -2.87 -4.86 1.08
C LEU A 27 -1.95 -4.81 2.29
N VAL A 28 -2.27 -5.56 3.33
CA VAL A 28 -1.42 -5.71 4.52
C VAL A 28 -1.15 -7.20 4.72
N ALA A 29 0.11 -7.56 4.95
CA ALA A 29 0.50 -8.92 5.25
C ALA A 29 1.46 -8.94 6.44
N LEU A 30 1.43 -10.06 7.18
CA LEU A 30 2.28 -10.31 8.33
C LEU A 30 2.94 -11.68 8.16
N GLY A 31 4.25 -11.74 8.40
CA GLY A 31 5.04 -12.98 8.44
C GLY A 31 5.64 -13.20 9.83
N SER A 32 6.02 -14.44 10.12
CA SER A 32 6.78 -14.78 11.33
C SER A 32 8.30 -14.75 11.12
N GLY A 33 8.76 -14.30 9.96
CA GLY A 33 10.17 -14.16 9.61
C GLY A 33 10.35 -13.42 8.29
N ASP A 34 11.58 -12.96 8.04
CA ASP A 34 11.90 -11.98 6.98
C ASP A 34 12.68 -12.58 5.79
N ALA A 35 12.81 -13.92 5.73
CA ALA A 35 13.42 -14.55 4.58
C ALA A 35 12.58 -14.29 3.33
N PHE A 36 13.21 -13.94 2.20
CA PHE A 36 12.51 -13.63 0.95
C PHE A 36 11.57 -14.76 0.46
N THR A 37 11.85 -15.99 0.83
CA THR A 37 11.07 -17.19 0.49
C THR A 37 10.04 -17.58 1.55
N ALA A 38 9.99 -16.89 2.70
CA ALA A 38 9.04 -17.19 3.76
C ALA A 38 7.63 -16.76 3.35
N ALA A 39 6.64 -17.63 3.60
CA ALA A 39 5.25 -17.28 3.38
C ALA A 39 4.72 -16.38 4.50
N HIS A 40 3.85 -15.43 4.14
CA HIS A 40 3.08 -14.66 5.11
C HIS A 40 2.11 -15.58 5.87
N THR A 41 2.01 -15.41 7.20
CA THR A 41 1.12 -16.17 8.08
C THR A 41 -0.28 -15.56 8.14
N TRP A 42 -0.40 -14.28 7.79
CA TRP A 42 -1.67 -13.57 7.73
C TRP A 42 -1.65 -12.50 6.64
N ARG A 43 -2.84 -12.19 6.10
CA ARG A 43 -3.06 -11.12 5.13
C ARG A 43 -4.45 -10.52 5.27
N ALA A 44 -4.59 -9.25 4.89
CA ALA A 44 -5.86 -8.56 4.70
C ALA A 44 -5.79 -7.57 3.53
N ALA A 45 -6.96 -7.14 3.10
CA ALA A 45 -7.14 -6.07 2.14
C ALA A 45 -8.19 -5.09 2.68
N THR A 46 -8.00 -3.81 2.41
CA THR A 46 -9.01 -2.76 2.57
C THR A 46 -8.95 -1.87 1.34
N GLU A 47 -9.93 -0.99 1.19
CA GLU A 47 -9.91 0.05 0.17
C GLU A 47 -9.77 1.42 0.84
N ILE A 48 -9.11 2.33 0.14
CA ILE A 48 -9.04 3.75 0.48
C ILE A 48 -9.40 4.58 -0.75
N THR A 49 -10.12 5.68 -0.54
CA THR A 49 -10.32 6.72 -1.55
C THR A 49 -9.46 7.91 -1.17
N LEU A 50 -8.77 8.49 -2.14
CA LEU A 50 -7.90 9.65 -1.89
C LEU A 50 -8.71 10.94 -2.00
N ASP A 51 -8.96 11.58 -0.87
CA ASP A 51 -9.67 12.86 -0.85
C ASP A 51 -8.76 14.01 -1.26
N ALA A 52 -9.36 15.07 -1.81
CA ALA A 52 -8.65 16.31 -2.07
C ALA A 52 -8.26 16.98 -0.75
N VAL A 53 -7.09 17.62 -0.73
CA VAL A 53 -6.73 18.53 0.36
C VAL A 53 -7.51 19.84 0.13
N GLU A 54 -8.32 20.25 1.09
CA GLU A 54 -8.99 21.57 1.07
C GLU A 54 -8.00 22.74 1.10
#